data_AF-A0A0B7FIK0-F1
#
_entry.id   AF-A0A0B7FIK0-F1
#
_cell.length_a   1.000
_cell.length_b   1.000
_cell.length_c   1.000
_cell.angle_alpha   90.00
_cell.angle_beta   90.00
_cell.angle_gamma   90.00
#
_symmetry.space_group_name_H-M   'P 1'
#
loop_
_entity.id
_entity.type
_entity.pdbx_description
1 polymer ?
#
loop_
_entity_poly.entity_id
_entity_poly.type
_entity_poly.pdbx_seq_one_letter_code
_entity_poly.pdbx_strand_id
1 'polypeptide(L)'
;MSSGDLVLKWSWPNPEDLRNADVTSTRESGQVKEFQFETPPADTLFVTYFFRFNHHTGRFEEAGRLEWYPSSERAGSVYFGERQIQMNALHRKNKATSRSRRFKSNKGNEYKWKKGSDAGMKELDFVCVDSWRRVVGRWSNESQTLTMTSGGFAIFDELVVTLWLQIWRREKGFW
;
A
#
# COMPACT_ATOMS: atom_id res chain seq x y z
N MET A 1 -1.11 17.35 -13.39
CA MET A 1 -0.16 16.75 -12.43
C MET A 1 0.61 17.90 -11.82
N SER A 2 0.70 17.99 -10.49
CA SER A 2 1.44 19.10 -9.88
C SER A 2 2.95 18.82 -10.01
N SER A 3 3.76 19.88 -10.07
CA SER A 3 5.23 19.84 -10.29
C SER A 3 6.03 19.19 -9.13
N GLY A 4 5.43 18.33 -8.33
CA GLY A 4 6.08 17.66 -7.21
C GLY A 4 5.40 16.35 -6.78
N ASP A 5 4.52 15.78 -7.62
CA ASP A 5 3.91 14.48 -7.34
C ASP A 5 4.89 13.36 -7.71
N LEU A 6 5.07 12.38 -6.82
CA LEU A 6 5.83 11.15 -7.12
C LEU A 6 4.91 10.15 -7.81
N VAL A 7 5.38 9.58 -8.91
CA VAL A 7 4.66 8.54 -9.64
C VAL A 7 5.37 7.21 -9.42
N LEU A 8 4.65 6.26 -8.85
CA LEU A 8 5.11 4.91 -8.57
C LEU A 8 4.38 3.91 -9.46
N LYS A 9 5.12 3.17 -10.27
CA LYS A 9 4.61 2.09 -11.11
C LYS A 9 4.76 0.76 -10.38
N TRP A 10 3.70 -0.03 -10.36
CA TRP A 10 3.68 -1.36 -9.78
C TRP A 10 3.83 -2.41 -10.88
N SER A 11 4.59 -3.45 -10.59
CA SER A 11 4.67 -4.66 -11.40
C SER A 11 4.51 -5.88 -10.52
N TRP A 12 3.71 -6.84 -10.99
CA TRP A 12 3.41 -8.10 -10.32
C TRP A 12 4.08 -9.22 -11.12
N PRO A 13 5.23 -9.75 -10.68
CA PRO A 13 5.93 -10.81 -11.41
C PRO A 13 5.05 -12.05 -11.61
N ASN A 14 4.21 -12.35 -10.63
CA ASN A 14 3.13 -13.33 -10.74
C ASN A 14 1.79 -12.65 -10.44
N PRO A 15 0.94 -12.37 -11.45
CA PRO A 15 -0.36 -11.74 -11.26
C PRO A 15 -1.33 -12.54 -10.38
N GLU A 16 -1.15 -13.87 -10.26
CA GLU A 16 -1.97 -14.73 -9.40
C GLU A 16 -1.56 -14.64 -7.92
N ASP A 17 -0.33 -14.18 -7.65
CA ASP A 17 0.20 -14.00 -6.31
C ASP A 17 0.64 -12.55 -6.06
N LEU A 18 -0.33 -11.75 -5.62
CA LEU A 18 -0.10 -10.36 -5.23
C LEU A 18 0.84 -10.19 -4.04
N ARG A 19 1.27 -11.26 -3.37
CA ARG A 19 2.23 -11.14 -2.25
C ARG A 19 3.66 -10.87 -2.71
N ASN A 20 3.89 -10.88 -4.02
CA ASN A 20 5.15 -10.50 -4.65
C ASN A 20 4.93 -9.34 -5.62
N ALA A 21 5.61 -8.22 -5.39
CA ALA A 21 5.43 -7.02 -6.20
C ALA A 21 6.66 -6.12 -6.15
N ASP A 22 6.93 -5.45 -7.26
CA ASP A 22 7.96 -4.41 -7.35
C ASP A 22 7.30 -3.05 -7.58
N VAL A 23 7.83 -2.03 -6.90
CA VAL A 23 7.38 -0.65 -7.04
C VAL A 23 8.54 0.21 -7.50
N THR A 24 8.40 0.83 -8.67
CA THR A 24 9.43 1.67 -9.29
C THR A 24 8.97 3.11 -9.39
N SER A 25 9.87 4.07 -9.17
CA SER A 25 9.65 5.47 -9.52
C SER A 25 10.29 5.79 -10.86
N THR A 26 9.67 6.72 -11.59
CA THR A 26 10.31 7.35 -12.76
C THR A 26 11.00 8.63 -12.31
N ARG A 27 12.32 8.71 -12.47
CA ARG A 27 13.14 9.90 -12.23
C ARG A 27 13.81 10.34 -13.53
N GLU A 28 14.42 11.52 -13.54
CA GLU A 28 15.20 12.02 -14.69
C GLU A 28 16.33 11.06 -15.08
N SER A 29 16.94 10.40 -14.10
CA SER A 29 18.00 9.41 -14.29
C SER A 29 17.51 8.01 -14.71
N GLY A 30 16.20 7.84 -14.94
CA GLY A 30 15.58 6.55 -15.30
C GLY A 30 14.68 5.98 -14.23
N GLN A 31 14.38 4.68 -14.35
CA GLN A 31 13.54 3.96 -13.39
C GLN A 31 14.36 3.49 -12.19
N VAL A 32 13.88 3.76 -10.99
CA VAL A 32 14.49 3.29 -9.74
C VAL A 32 13.49 2.42 -9.00
N LYS A 33 13.90 1.20 -8.60
CA LYS A 33 13.07 0.37 -7.73
C LYS A 33 13.12 0.95 -6.32
N GLU A 34 11.96 1.37 -5.81
CA GLU A 34 11.83 2.05 -4.51
C GLU A 34 11.37 1.09 -3.40
N PHE A 35 10.58 0.09 -3.77
CA PHE A 35 9.96 -0.83 -2.82
C PHE A 35 9.78 -2.21 -3.45
N GLN A 36 9.84 -3.26 -2.64
CA GLN A 36 9.56 -4.63 -3.07
C GLN A 36 8.81 -5.39 -1.98
N PHE A 37 7.88 -6.23 -2.39
CA PHE A 37 7.17 -7.20 -1.57
C PHE A 37 7.66 -8.59 -1.96
N GLU A 38 8.02 -9.39 -0.96
CA GLU A 38 8.57 -10.73 -1.17
C GLU A 38 7.97 -11.72 -0.17
N THR A 39 7.45 -12.83 -0.70
CA THR A 39 6.98 -13.96 0.09
C THR A 39 7.79 -15.19 -0.33
N PRO A 40 8.64 -15.74 0.56
CA PRO A 40 9.45 -16.91 0.24
C PRO A 40 8.61 -18.11 -0.23
N PRO A 41 9.09 -18.90 -1.22
CA PRO A 41 8.39 -20.10 -1.64
C PRO A 41 8.41 -21.20 -0.55
N ALA A 42 7.22 -21.60 -0.11
CA ALA A 42 6.83 -22.85 0.59
C ALA A 42 6.75 -22.95 2.14
N ASP A 43 5.53 -23.36 2.54
CA ASP A 43 5.04 -24.31 3.55
C ASP A 43 5.02 -24.04 5.06
N THR A 44 5.71 -23.03 5.61
CA THR A 44 5.57 -22.75 7.06
C THR A 44 5.56 -21.27 7.44
N LEU A 45 6.06 -20.40 6.57
CA LEU A 45 6.13 -18.97 6.84
C LEU A 45 5.07 -18.25 6.04
N PHE A 46 3.93 -18.02 6.69
CA PHE A 46 2.91 -17.10 6.23
C PHE A 46 3.38 -15.65 6.43
N VAL A 47 4.50 -15.27 5.80
CA VAL A 47 5.11 -13.95 5.98
C VAL A 47 5.41 -13.32 4.63
N THR A 48 4.90 -12.12 4.42
CA THR A 48 5.27 -11.26 3.29
C THR A 48 6.15 -10.14 3.83
N TYR A 49 7.42 -10.12 3.44
CA TYR A 49 8.32 -9.03 3.76
C TYR A 49 8.12 -7.89 2.78
N PHE A 50 8.39 -6.68 3.23
CA PHE A 50 8.52 -5.54 2.36
C PHE A 50 9.81 -4.77 2.64
N PHE A 51 10.54 -4.49 1.57
CA PHE A 51 11.82 -3.81 1.62
C PHE A 51 11.72 -2.47 0.90
N ARG A 52 12.40 -1.47 1.45
CA ARG A 52 12.55 -0.15 0.83
C ARG A 52 13.97 0.05 0.38
N PHE A 53 14.13 0.65 -0.80
CA PHE A 53 15.44 1.07 -1.28
C PHE A 53 15.94 2.27 -0.48
N ASN A 54 17.08 2.12 0.17
CA ASN A 54 17.76 3.19 0.88
C ASN A 54 18.73 3.87 -0.08
N HIS A 55 18.39 5.09 -0.51
CA HIS A 55 19.20 5.89 -1.43
C HIS A 55 20.56 6.32 -0.86
N HIS A 56 20.74 6.26 0.47
CA HIS A 56 22.02 6.56 1.11
C HIS A 56 22.97 5.36 1.08
N THR A 57 22.46 4.15 1.36
CA THR A 57 23.27 2.92 1.40
C THR A 57 23.32 2.20 0.05
N GLY A 58 22.44 2.55 -0.89
CA GLY A 58 22.31 1.92 -2.20
C GLY A 58 21.78 0.48 -2.14
N ARG A 59 21.06 0.13 -1.07
CA ARG A 59 20.60 -1.24 -0.80
C ARG A 59 19.13 -1.27 -0.40
N PHE A 60 18.50 -2.42 -0.59
CA PHE A 60 17.20 -2.70 0.00
C PHE A 60 17.36 -3.06 1.48
N GLU A 61 16.53 -2.46 2.31
CA GLU A 61 16.47 -2.69 3.76
C GLU A 61 15.04 -3.08 4.15
N GLU A 62 14.89 -3.95 5.15
CA GLU A 62 13.56 -4.35 5.64
C GLU A 62 12.82 -3.12 6.17
N ALA A 63 11.74 -2.74 5.49
CA ALA A 63 10.82 -1.71 5.97
C ALA A 63 9.74 -2.32 6.88
N GLY A 64 9.52 -3.62 6.77
CA GLY A 64 8.70 -4.40 7.68
C GLY A 64 8.17 -5.69 7.04
N ARG A 65 7.11 -6.23 7.62
CA ARG A 65 6.50 -7.49 7.18
C ARG A 65 5.03 -7.59 7.56
N LEU A 66 4.29 -8.44 6.84
CA LEU A 66 2.97 -8.94 7.22
C LEU A 66 3.09 -10.42 7.56
N GLU A 67 2.84 -10.75 8.82
CA GLU A 67 2.63 -12.12 9.29
C GLU A 67 1.13 -12.44 9.15
N TRP A 68 0.77 -13.25 8.17
CA TRP A 68 -0.60 -13.69 7.97
C TRP A 68 -0.98 -14.75 9.01
N TYR A 69 -2.27 -14.78 9.36
CA TYR A 69 -2.78 -15.86 10.19
C TYR A 69 -3.02 -17.11 9.32
N PRO A 70 -2.51 -18.29 9.70
CA PRO A 70 -2.66 -19.51 8.90
C PRO A 70 -4.11 -19.86 8.53
N SER A 71 -5.06 -19.47 9.40
CA SER A 71 -6.49 -19.74 9.24
C SER A 71 -7.27 -18.60 8.57
N SER A 72 -6.61 -17.52 8.12
CA SER A 72 -7.33 -16.36 7.57
C SER A 72 -6.50 -15.51 6.60
N GLU A 73 -6.96 -15.43 5.35
CA GLU A 73 -6.46 -14.45 4.36
C GLU A 73 -6.92 -13.00 4.67
N ARG A 74 -7.76 -12.81 5.69
CA ARG A 74 -8.35 -11.51 6.08
C ARG A 74 -7.65 -10.87 7.26
N ALA A 75 -6.75 -11.60 7.92
CA ALA A 75 -6.15 -11.19 9.18
C ALA A 75 -4.67 -11.54 9.24
N GLY A 76 -3.96 -10.78 10.07
CA GLY A 76 -2.52 -10.89 10.26
C GLY A 76 -2.01 -9.70 11.07
N SER A 77 -0.72 -9.73 11.36
CA SER A 77 0.01 -8.65 12.02
C SER A 77 0.96 -7.99 11.03
N VAL A 78 0.79 -6.69 10.81
CA VAL A 78 1.70 -5.86 10.02
C VAL A 78 2.69 -5.18 10.97
N TYR A 79 3.96 -5.28 10.66
CA TYR A 79 5.05 -4.64 11.39
C TYR A 79 5.65 -3.54 10.51
N PHE A 80 5.75 -2.33 11.06
CA PHE A 80 6.54 -1.23 10.49
C PHE A 80 7.71 -0.97 11.45
N GLY A 81 8.86 -1.58 11.18
CA GLY A 81 9.93 -1.72 12.19
C GLY A 81 9.40 -2.41 13.45
N GLU A 82 9.58 -1.79 14.62
CA GLU A 82 9.11 -2.31 15.91
C GLU A 82 7.59 -2.16 16.12
N ARG A 83 6.91 -1.34 15.31
CA ARG A 83 5.48 -1.06 15.48
C ARG A 83 4.64 -2.18 14.88
N GLN A 84 4.01 -2.97 15.74
CA GLN A 84 3.02 -3.98 15.36
C GLN A 84 1.60 -3.40 15.27
N ILE A 85 0.87 -3.75 14.22
CA ILE A 85 -0.50 -3.32 13.96
C ILE A 85 -1.29 -4.50 13.41
N GLN A 86 -2.51 -4.71 13.92
CA GLN A 86 -3.42 -5.70 13.32
C GLN A 86 -3.82 -5.25 11.91
N MET A 87 -3.73 -6.15 10.91
CA MET A 87 -4.05 -5.88 9.50
C MET A 87 -5.44 -5.21 9.33
N ASN A 88 -6.42 -5.60 10.14
CA ASN A 88 -7.77 -5.02 10.12
C ASN A 88 -7.81 -3.54 10.58
N ALA A 89 -6.87 -3.11 11.44
CA ALA A 89 -6.76 -1.72 11.85
C ALA A 89 -6.24 -0.79 10.73
N LEU A 90 -5.60 -1.37 9.71
CA LEU A 90 -5.18 -0.68 8.47
C LEU A 90 -6.28 -0.63 7.40
N HIS A 91 -7.45 -1.22 7.69
CA HIS A 91 -8.57 -1.32 6.76
C HIS A 91 -9.90 -1.12 7.51
N ARG A 92 -9.94 -0.17 8.44
CA ARG A 92 -11.07 -0.01 9.37
C ARG A 92 -12.26 0.71 8.73
N LYS A 93 -13.46 0.16 8.87
CA LYS A 93 -14.71 0.87 8.59
C LYS A 93 -15.07 1.81 9.75
N ASN A 94 -15.57 3.01 9.46
CA ASN A 94 -16.10 3.90 10.50
C ASN A 94 -17.47 3.44 11.03
N LYS A 95 -18.29 2.88 10.13
CA LYS A 95 -19.62 2.30 10.36
C LYS A 95 -19.78 1.13 9.39
N ALA A 96 -20.67 0.17 9.67
CA ALA A 96 -20.87 -1.01 8.83
C ALA A 96 -21.13 -0.67 7.34
N THR A 97 -21.88 0.40 7.09
CA THR A 97 -22.24 0.90 5.75
C THR A 97 -21.15 1.76 5.09
N SER A 98 -20.01 1.99 5.75
CA SER A 98 -18.96 2.85 5.20
C SER A 98 -18.31 2.24 3.98
N ARG A 99 -18.29 3.01 2.89
CA ARG A 99 -17.58 2.69 1.64
C ARG A 99 -16.10 3.11 1.64
N SER A 100 -15.56 3.52 2.79
CA SER A 100 -14.15 3.91 2.93
C SER A 100 -13.44 3.05 3.97
N ARG A 101 -12.11 2.99 3.92
CA ARG A 101 -11.27 2.18 4.80
C ARG A 101 -10.18 3.05 5.42
N ARG A 102 -10.21 3.17 6.75
CA ARG A 102 -9.36 4.07 7.52
C ARG A 102 -8.13 3.35 8.06
N PHE A 103 -7.06 4.10 8.23
CA PHE A 103 -5.86 3.68 8.93
C PHE A 103 -5.21 4.88 9.63
N LYS A 104 -4.32 4.61 10.59
CA LYS A 104 -3.52 5.64 11.28
C LYS A 104 -2.04 5.46 10.93
N SER A 105 -1.37 6.54 10.53
CA SER A 105 0.08 6.54 10.36
C SER A 105 0.80 6.40 11.70
N ASN A 106 2.13 6.26 11.65
CA ASN A 106 2.96 6.18 12.85
C ASN A 106 2.84 7.41 13.76
N LYS A 107 2.60 8.58 13.16
CA LYS A 107 2.37 9.84 13.88
C LYS A 107 0.94 9.98 14.44
N GLY A 108 0.10 8.95 14.30
CA GLY A 108 -1.28 8.95 14.79
C GLY A 108 -2.30 9.67 13.90
N ASN A 109 -1.85 10.30 12.80
CA ASN A 109 -2.72 10.96 11.84
C ASN A 109 -3.61 9.94 11.11
N GLU A 110 -4.89 10.27 10.93
CA GLU A 110 -5.85 9.40 10.28
C GLU A 110 -5.99 9.69 8.79
N TYR A 111 -6.00 8.62 8.00
CA TYR A 111 -6.17 8.61 6.55
C TYR A 111 -7.26 7.62 6.16
N LYS A 112 -7.75 7.71 4.92
CA LYS A 112 -8.68 6.73 4.38
C LYS A 112 -8.55 6.52 2.89
N TRP A 113 -8.67 5.25 2.50
CA TRP A 113 -8.88 4.83 1.13
C TRP A 113 -10.38 4.83 0.78
N LYS A 114 -10.68 5.31 -0.43
CA LYS A 114 -12.01 5.27 -1.06
C LYS A 114 -11.91 4.51 -2.38
N LYS A 115 -12.96 3.77 -2.74
CA LYS A 115 -13.12 3.27 -4.12
C LYS A 115 -13.14 4.44 -5.09
N GLY A 116 -12.61 4.25 -6.30
CA GLY A 116 -12.55 5.27 -7.33
C GLY A 116 -13.92 5.80 -7.70
N SER A 117 -14.94 4.93 -7.77
CA SER A 117 -16.33 5.34 -8.05
C SER A 117 -16.90 6.34 -7.04
N ASP A 118 -16.46 6.31 -5.77
CA ASP A 118 -16.84 7.29 -4.74
C ASP A 118 -16.10 8.63 -4.85
N ALA A 119 -15.12 8.70 -5.74
CA ALA A 119 -14.27 9.85 -5.99
C ALA A 119 -14.34 10.33 -7.45
N GLY A 120 -15.31 9.83 -8.24
CA GLY A 120 -15.46 10.17 -9.66
C GLY A 120 -14.38 9.57 -10.58
N MET A 121 -13.76 8.47 -10.17
CA MET A 121 -12.76 7.69 -10.93
C MET A 121 -13.31 6.31 -11.32
N LYS A 122 -12.52 5.49 -12.03
CA LYS A 122 -12.93 4.14 -12.44
C LYS A 122 -13.18 3.26 -11.21
N GLU A 123 -14.03 2.25 -11.35
CA GLU A 123 -14.48 1.42 -10.23
C GLU A 123 -13.34 0.73 -9.48
N LEU A 124 -12.32 0.27 -10.22
CA LEU A 124 -11.16 -0.42 -9.67
C LEU A 124 -10.09 0.52 -9.12
N ASP A 125 -10.20 1.83 -9.33
CA ASP A 125 -9.23 2.80 -8.83
C ASP A 125 -9.39 3.01 -7.32
N PHE A 126 -8.39 3.61 -6.69
CA PHE A 126 -8.47 4.03 -5.29
C PHE A 126 -7.97 5.46 -5.09
N VAL A 127 -8.56 6.17 -4.12
CA VAL A 127 -8.09 7.49 -3.69
C VAL A 127 -7.85 7.48 -2.19
N CYS A 128 -6.65 7.86 -1.77
CA CYS A 128 -6.31 8.09 -0.37
C CYS A 128 -6.42 9.58 -0.03
N VAL A 129 -7.08 9.87 1.08
CA VAL A 129 -7.20 11.23 1.60
C VAL A 129 -6.85 11.29 3.08
N ASP A 130 -6.41 12.47 3.53
CA ASP A 130 -6.22 12.76 4.95
C ASP A 130 -7.53 13.14 5.67
N SER A 131 -7.44 13.46 6.96
CA SER A 131 -8.57 13.91 7.80
C SER A 131 -9.26 15.18 7.28
N TRP A 132 -8.52 16.06 6.61
CA TRP A 132 -9.01 17.27 5.95
C TRP A 132 -9.52 17.03 4.52
N ARG A 133 -9.59 15.75 4.09
CA ARG A 133 -10.04 15.31 2.76
C ARG A 133 -9.12 15.74 1.61
N ARG A 134 -7.89 16.17 1.91
CA ARG A 134 -6.88 16.45 0.88
C ARG A 134 -6.37 15.12 0.34
N VAL A 135 -6.18 15.05 -0.97
CA VAL A 135 -5.70 13.82 -1.62
C VAL A 135 -4.21 13.66 -1.33
N VAL A 136 -3.84 12.50 -0.82
CA VAL A 136 -2.44 12.13 -0.57
C VAL A 136 -1.93 11.08 -1.54
N GLY A 137 -2.83 10.28 -2.12
CA GLY A 137 -2.49 9.28 -3.14
C GLY A 137 -3.66 8.95 -4.07
N ARG A 138 -3.37 8.64 -5.32
CA ARG A 138 -4.32 8.13 -6.32
C ARG A 138 -3.75 6.89 -6.99
N TRP A 139 -4.48 5.79 -6.93
CA TRP A 139 -4.17 4.55 -7.61
C TRP A 139 -5.02 4.42 -8.87
N SER A 140 -4.35 4.17 -9.99
CA SER A 140 -4.95 3.79 -11.27
C SER A 140 -4.73 2.30 -11.49
N ASN A 141 -5.81 1.53 -11.56
CA ASN A 141 -5.73 0.09 -11.79
C ASN A 141 -5.32 -0.25 -13.23
N GLU A 142 -5.73 0.55 -14.21
CA GLU A 142 -5.38 0.31 -15.61
C GLU A 142 -3.89 0.49 -15.86
N SER A 143 -3.31 1.56 -15.34
CA SER A 143 -1.89 1.86 -15.54
C SER A 143 -0.97 1.27 -14.45
N GLN A 144 -1.56 0.60 -13.45
CA GLN A 144 -0.85 0.07 -12.28
C GLN A 144 0.05 1.13 -11.62
N THR A 145 -0.51 2.31 -11.37
CA THR A 145 0.25 3.49 -10.94
C THR A 145 -0.33 4.14 -9.70
N LEU A 146 0.51 4.40 -8.70
CA LEU A 146 0.20 5.25 -7.56
C LEU A 146 0.85 6.63 -7.77
N THR A 147 0.04 7.67 -7.91
CA THR A 147 0.49 9.07 -7.85
C THR A 147 0.35 9.58 -6.42
N MET A 148 1.45 10.05 -5.84
CA MET A 148 1.55 10.48 -4.46
C MET A 148 1.92 11.96 -4.38
N THR A 149 1.17 12.72 -3.56
CA THR A 149 1.50 14.13 -3.30
C THR A 149 2.56 14.24 -2.20
N SER A 150 3.08 15.44 -1.96
CA SER A 150 4.00 15.71 -0.84
C SER A 150 3.46 15.25 0.53
N GLY A 151 2.14 15.37 0.76
CA GLY A 151 1.49 14.88 1.98
C GLY A 151 1.51 13.35 2.11
N GLY A 152 1.59 12.63 0.99
CA GLY A 152 1.77 11.19 0.96
C GLY A 152 3.20 10.76 1.25
N PHE A 153 4.21 11.56 0.89
CA PHE A 153 5.63 11.23 1.14
C PHE A 153 5.93 11.06 2.63
N ALA A 154 5.25 11.85 3.47
CA ALA A 154 5.39 11.79 4.92
C ALA A 154 4.92 10.47 5.55
N ILE A 155 4.20 9.64 4.78
CA ILE A 155 3.66 8.34 5.18
C ILE A 155 3.91 7.30 4.08
N PHE A 156 5.04 7.40 3.37
CA PHE A 156 5.33 6.63 2.17
C PHE A 156 5.11 5.11 2.37
N ASP A 157 5.73 4.54 3.41
CA ASP A 157 5.64 3.10 3.70
C ASP A 157 4.19 2.69 4.00
N GLU A 158 3.49 3.44 4.86
CA GLU A 158 2.10 3.12 5.16
C GLU A 158 1.20 3.29 3.94
N LEU A 159 1.44 4.28 3.07
CA LEU A 159 0.62 4.49 1.88
C LEU A 159 0.82 3.35 0.87
N VAL A 160 2.06 2.92 0.64
CA VAL A 160 2.39 1.80 -0.27
C VAL A 160 1.82 0.49 0.28
N VAL A 161 2.07 0.16 1.55
CA VAL A 161 1.59 -1.08 2.17
C VAL A 161 0.06 -1.10 2.29
N THR A 162 -0.57 0.02 2.67
CA THR A 162 -2.04 0.05 2.78
C THR A 162 -2.73 0.01 1.42
N LEU A 163 -2.12 0.56 0.35
CA LEU A 163 -2.62 0.38 -1.01
C LEU A 163 -2.57 -1.09 -1.43
N TRP A 164 -1.44 -1.76 -1.22
CA TRP A 164 -1.30 -3.20 -1.47
C TRP A 164 -2.42 -4.00 -0.78
N LEU A 165 -2.68 -3.70 0.50
CA LEU A 165 -3.79 -4.30 1.24
C LEU A 165 -5.17 -3.99 0.64
N GLN A 166 -5.38 -2.78 0.09
CA GLN A 166 -6.65 -2.47 -0.59
C GLN A 166 -6.83 -3.32 -1.86
N ILE A 167 -5.77 -3.48 -2.65
CA ILE A 167 -5.78 -4.28 -3.86
C ILE A 167 -6.03 -5.75 -3.50
N TRP A 168 -5.27 -6.31 -2.55
CA TRP A 168 -5.45 -7.67 -2.06
C TRP A 168 -6.90 -7.95 -1.64
N ARG A 169 -7.47 -7.09 -0.80
CA ARG A 169 -8.84 -7.25 -0.28
C ARG A 169 -9.90 -7.15 -1.37
N ARG A 170 -9.65 -6.30 -2.38
CA ARG A 170 -10.53 -6.18 -3.55
C ARG A 170 -10.50 -7.46 -4.39
N GLU A 171 -9.32 -7.94 -4.75
CA GLU A 171 -9.16 -9.15 -5.57
C GLU A 171 -9.73 -10.40 -4.89
N LYS A 172 -9.62 -10.48 -3.57
CA LYS A 172 -10.21 -11.58 -2.79
C LYS A 172 -11.69 -11.39 -2.43
N GLY A 173 -12.32 -10.30 -2.88
CA GLY A 173 -13.77 -10.08 -2.73
C GLY A 173 -14.24 -9.69 -1.32
N PHE A 174 -13.35 -9.18 -0.45
CA PHE A 174 -13.70 -8.79 0.92
C PHE A 174 -13.26 -7.37 1.31
N TRP A 175 -13.20 -6.47 0.32
CA TRP A 175 -12.95 -5.05 0.54
C TRP A 175 -14.08 -4.37 1.32
#